data_AF-A0A2I0A6Z3-F1
#
_entry.id   AF-A0A2I0A6Z3-F1
#
_cell.length_a   1.000
_cell.length_b   1.000
_cell.length_c   1.000
_cell.angle_alpha   90.00
_cell.angle_beta   90.00
_cell.angle_gamma   90.00
#
_symmetry.space_group_name_H-M   'P 1'
#
loop_
_entity.id
_entity.type
_entity.pdbx_description
1 polymer ?
#
loop_
_entity_poly.entity_id
_entity_poly.type
_entity_poly.pdbx_seq_one_letter_code
_entity_poly.pdbx_strand_id
1 'polypeptide(L)'
;MVMVEDVDRLDGGPVVLEALDSSVEALYHGHNFVSDLSSQVKSLRIRIQELERENEMLLSQISSCRCTKVKGEEHFPNSSANSGGTSDSTTDSELRITRSLHNCHGEVSITKGKVEEPSNSLRHELPKQPDQLVTLPNCAKRCVALKILYFGQRFYGFASEAQMEPTVESEVFKALERTKLLVGKREDVHYSRCGRTDKGVSATGQVIALCLRSRIMGREADLQEGIEKERSGEIDYVLVLNRALPKDIRVIGWSPVSLDFSARFSCLSREYRYLFWRGTMDVTIMQRAAKKFTGEHDFRNFCKMDAINVNNYRRHITEFQISPCNKRFADEDLWAITIKGSAFLWHQVRCMISVLFMIGQGLESPNIIDVLLDVNMTPRKPQYTMASELPLILRSCEFESINFICSSDARRQLHEHLNNEQRSYLLRAAIIEEAMAILQASVVEESSTENHKKKKGHISLNLRPTEPSYEERRAKWAAKGASKMSGS
;
A
#
# COMPACT_ATOMS: atom_id res chain seq x y z
N MET A 1 -34.37 75.75 10.74
CA MET A 1 -35.62 76.26 10.15
C MET A 1 -36.10 75.13 9.24
N VAL A 2 -36.89 74.15 9.68
CA VAL A 2 -38.21 74.18 10.33
C VAL A 2 -38.39 72.95 11.27
N MET A 3 -38.90 73.22 12.49
CA MET A 3 -39.85 72.51 13.42
C MET A 3 -40.03 70.97 13.27
N VAL A 4 -39.78 70.07 14.24
CA VAL A 4 -40.39 69.74 15.58
C VAL A 4 -41.82 69.15 15.54
N GLU A 5 -41.98 67.92 16.07
CA GLU A 5 -43.08 67.33 16.92
C GLU A 5 -43.08 65.78 16.77
N ASP A 6 -42.68 65.00 17.81
CA ASP A 6 -43.42 64.43 18.97
C ASP A 6 -44.12 63.06 18.69
N VAL A 7 -43.56 61.94 19.19
CA VAL A 7 -43.99 61.11 20.37
C VAL A 7 -45.14 60.13 20.08
N ASP A 8 -44.87 58.81 20.06
CA ASP A 8 -45.43 57.88 21.07
C ASP A 8 -44.91 56.43 20.98
N ARG A 9 -44.82 55.80 22.16
CA ARG A 9 -44.34 54.44 22.46
C ARG A 9 -45.35 53.35 22.06
N LEU A 10 -44.87 52.25 21.47
CA LEU A 10 -45.44 50.92 21.70
C LEU A 10 -44.34 49.85 21.80
N ASP A 11 -44.50 49.02 22.83
CA ASP A 11 -43.67 47.93 23.30
C ASP A 11 -43.68 46.74 22.31
N GLY A 12 -42.52 46.17 22.00
CA GLY A 12 -42.38 45.01 21.12
C GLY A 12 -40.92 44.70 20.78
N GLY A 13 -40.36 43.68 21.43
CA GLY A 13 -38.97 43.25 21.25
C GLY A 13 -38.59 42.64 19.88
N PRO A 14 -37.32 42.19 19.76
CA PRO A 14 -36.50 42.08 18.55
C PRO A 14 -36.86 40.87 17.68
N VAL A 15 -36.41 40.83 16.40
CA VAL A 15 -36.05 39.62 15.58
C VAL A 15 -36.05 39.87 14.05
N VAL A 16 -36.63 40.95 13.52
CA VAL A 16 -36.89 41.03 12.06
C VAL A 16 -35.72 41.60 11.22
N LEU A 17 -34.73 42.27 11.81
CA LEU A 17 -33.65 42.94 11.05
C LEU A 17 -32.41 42.08 10.77
N GLU A 18 -32.10 41.05 11.56
CA GLU A 18 -30.95 40.16 11.31
C GLU A 18 -31.23 39.07 10.25
N ALA A 19 -32.51 38.70 10.05
CA ALA A 19 -32.90 37.68 9.08
C ALA A 19 -32.80 38.14 7.61
N LEU A 20 -32.91 39.45 7.37
CA LEU A 20 -32.77 40.03 6.02
C LEU A 20 -31.32 40.12 5.58
N ASP A 21 -30.38 40.40 6.49
CA ASP A 21 -28.95 40.54 6.18
C ASP A 21 -28.30 39.17 5.86
N SER A 22 -28.65 38.13 6.62
CA SER A 22 -28.23 36.74 6.36
C SER A 22 -28.76 36.20 5.01
N SER A 23 -29.96 36.63 4.59
CA SER A 23 -30.56 36.22 3.33
C SER A 23 -29.88 36.88 2.11
N VAL A 24 -29.41 38.12 2.25
CA VAL A 24 -28.68 38.86 1.21
C VAL A 24 -27.25 38.34 1.07
N GLU A 25 -26.56 38.01 2.17
CA GLU A 25 -25.24 37.37 2.14
C GLU A 25 -25.29 35.96 1.52
N ALA A 26 -26.33 35.17 1.81
CA ALA A 26 -26.53 33.84 1.23
C ALA A 26 -26.76 33.90 -0.30
N LEU A 27 -27.50 34.91 -0.78
CA LEU A 27 -27.70 35.15 -2.22
C LEU A 27 -26.41 35.60 -2.91
N TYR A 28 -25.60 36.45 -2.27
CA TYR A 28 -24.29 36.88 -2.79
C TYR A 28 -23.27 35.73 -2.85
N HIS A 29 -23.23 34.87 -1.83
CA HIS A 29 -22.37 33.68 -1.82
C HIS A 29 -22.82 32.62 -2.84
N GLY A 30 -24.13 32.43 -3.02
CA GLY A 30 -24.68 31.54 -4.04
C GLY A 30 -24.34 32.00 -5.46
N HIS A 31 -24.38 33.31 -5.73
CA HIS A 31 -24.04 33.87 -7.05
C HIS A 31 -22.55 33.74 -7.37
N ASN A 32 -21.67 33.91 -6.37
CA ASN A 32 -20.22 33.68 -6.52
C ASN A 32 -19.89 32.20 -6.75
N PHE A 33 -20.58 31.28 -6.07
CA PHE A 33 -20.41 29.85 -6.27
C PHE A 33 -20.87 29.39 -7.67
N VAL A 34 -22.01 29.88 -8.15
CA VAL A 34 -22.51 29.57 -9.50
C VAL A 34 -21.59 30.15 -10.58
N SER A 35 -21.05 31.35 -10.35
CA SER A 35 -20.06 31.96 -11.26
C SER A 35 -18.77 31.14 -11.33
N ASP A 36 -18.25 30.69 -10.18
CA ASP A 36 -17.04 29.87 -10.13
C ASP A 36 -17.25 28.51 -10.80
N LEU A 37 -18.38 27.86 -10.54
CA LEU A 37 -18.75 26.59 -11.18
C LEU A 37 -18.93 26.74 -12.69
N SER A 38 -19.54 27.84 -13.15
CA SER A 38 -19.69 28.16 -14.58
C SER A 38 -18.32 28.37 -15.25
N SER A 39 -17.39 29.03 -14.56
CA SER A 39 -16.02 29.23 -15.01
C SER A 39 -15.25 27.90 -15.12
N GLN A 40 -15.41 27.02 -14.13
CA GLN A 40 -14.84 25.67 -14.15
C GLN A 40 -15.42 24.81 -15.29
N VAL A 41 -16.74 24.84 -15.49
CA VAL A 41 -17.39 24.14 -16.61
C VAL A 41 -16.90 24.66 -17.96
N LYS A 42 -16.69 25.98 -18.09
CA LYS A 42 -16.13 26.58 -19.31
C LYS A 42 -14.69 26.14 -19.55
N SER A 43 -13.87 26.10 -18.50
CA SER A 43 -12.49 25.58 -18.56
C SER A 43 -12.45 24.11 -18.98
N LEU A 44 -13.31 23.27 -18.41
CA LEU A 44 -13.43 21.85 -18.76
C LEU A 44 -13.87 21.65 -20.22
N ARG A 45 -14.82 22.46 -20.72
CA ARG A 45 -15.24 22.41 -22.13
C ARG A 45 -14.10 22.77 -23.08
N ILE A 46 -13.28 23.78 -22.75
CA ILE A 46 -12.11 24.14 -23.54
C ILE A 46 -11.11 22.97 -23.55
N ARG A 47 -10.87 22.34 -22.40
CA ARG A 47 -9.95 21.20 -22.31
C ARG A 47 -10.43 19.99 -23.12
N ILE A 48 -11.73 19.73 -23.15
CA ILE A 48 -12.31 18.66 -23.98
C ILE A 48 -12.07 18.95 -25.47
N GLN A 49 -12.29 20.18 -25.92
CA GLN A 49 -12.02 20.56 -27.31
C GLN A 49 -10.54 20.48 -27.69
N GLU A 50 -9.63 20.76 -26.76
CA GLU A 50 -8.18 20.54 -26.97
C GLU A 50 -7.87 19.05 -27.12
N LEU A 51 -8.40 18.21 -26.23
CA LEU A 51 -8.20 16.76 -26.28
C LEU A 51 -8.79 16.13 -27.55
N GLU A 52 -9.93 16.64 -28.03
CA GLU A 52 -10.52 16.23 -29.30
C GLU A 52 -9.59 16.58 -30.48
N ARG A 53 -9.03 17.79 -30.52
CA ARG A 53 -8.04 18.17 -31.55
C ARG A 53 -6.75 17.34 -31.46
N GLU A 54 -6.25 17.07 -30.25
CA GLU A 54 -5.09 16.20 -30.06
C GLU A 54 -5.37 14.77 -30.57
N ASN A 55 -6.56 14.23 -30.30
CA ASN A 55 -6.99 12.93 -30.82
C ASN A 55 -7.10 12.91 -32.34
N GLU A 56 -7.68 13.95 -32.96
CA GLU A 56 -7.72 14.07 -34.43
C GLU A 56 -6.32 14.11 -35.04
N MET A 57 -5.40 14.83 -34.40
CA MET A 57 -4.00 14.90 -34.84
C MET A 57 -3.30 13.53 -34.73
N LEU A 58 -3.51 12.81 -33.63
CA LEU A 58 -2.95 11.46 -33.44
C LEU A 58 -3.56 10.45 -34.42
N LEU A 59 -4.87 10.52 -34.69
CA LEU A 59 -5.53 9.69 -35.69
C LEU A 59 -5.01 9.97 -37.10
N SER A 60 -4.76 11.24 -37.44
CA SER A 60 -4.09 11.64 -38.69
C SER A 60 -2.69 11.05 -38.77
N GLN A 61 -1.91 11.09 -37.68
CA GLN A 61 -0.56 10.51 -37.63
C GLN A 61 -0.59 8.98 -37.80
N ILE A 62 -1.54 8.28 -37.16
CA ILE A 62 -1.74 6.84 -37.32
C ILE A 62 -2.13 6.51 -38.77
N SER A 63 -3.02 7.30 -39.38
CA SER A 63 -3.44 7.10 -40.78
C SER A 63 -2.29 7.29 -41.78
N SER A 64 -1.29 8.08 -41.42
CA SER A 64 -0.07 8.30 -42.20
C SER A 64 1.04 7.27 -41.93
N CYS A 65 0.88 6.35 -40.95
CA CYS A 65 1.90 5.32 -40.72
C CYS A 65 1.89 4.27 -41.84
N ARG A 66 2.99 4.18 -42.59
CA ARG A 66 3.30 3.02 -43.45
C ARG A 66 3.93 1.87 -42.65
N CYS A 67 3.26 1.49 -41.58
CA CYS A 67 3.57 0.31 -40.82
C CYS A 67 3.20 -0.92 -41.70
N THR A 68 4.15 -1.44 -42.46
CA THR A 68 3.98 -2.58 -43.38
C THR A 68 3.46 -3.80 -42.63
N LYS A 69 2.26 -4.27 -43.01
CA LYS A 69 1.69 -5.55 -42.57
C LYS A 69 2.65 -6.68 -42.99
N VAL A 70 3.36 -7.27 -42.04
CA VAL A 70 3.93 -8.62 -42.21
C VAL A 70 2.75 -9.58 -42.21
N LYS A 71 2.24 -9.91 -43.40
CA LYS A 71 1.42 -11.10 -43.60
C LYS A 71 2.39 -12.28 -43.65
N GLY A 72 2.17 -13.28 -42.78
CA GLY A 72 2.87 -14.55 -42.87
C GLY A 72 2.52 -15.25 -44.17
N GLU A 73 3.52 -15.52 -45.00
CA GLU A 73 3.44 -16.47 -46.10
C GLU A 73 3.95 -17.82 -45.58
N GLU A 74 3.04 -18.79 -45.46
CA GLU A 74 3.40 -20.20 -45.55
C GLU A 74 3.53 -20.57 -47.02
N HIS A 75 4.69 -21.15 -47.38
CA HIS A 75 4.96 -21.73 -48.68
C HIS A 75 4.22 -23.07 -48.86
N PHE A 76 3.48 -23.23 -49.97
CA PHE A 76 3.52 -24.44 -50.82
C PHE A 76 3.10 -24.05 -52.27
N PRO A 77 3.70 -24.63 -53.34
CA PRO A 77 3.76 -24.01 -54.66
C PRO A 77 2.77 -24.55 -55.70
N ASN A 78 2.53 -23.70 -56.72
CA ASN A 78 2.07 -23.95 -58.10
C ASN A 78 0.61 -24.40 -58.31
N SER A 79 -0.16 -23.96 -59.31
CA SER A 79 0.11 -23.23 -60.58
C SER A 79 -1.21 -22.72 -61.21
N SER A 80 -1.08 -21.74 -62.12
CA SER A 80 -2.03 -21.29 -63.19
C SER A 80 -3.31 -20.55 -62.77
N ALA A 81 -3.92 -19.64 -63.54
CA ALA A 81 -3.53 -18.62 -64.52
C ALA A 81 -4.81 -17.81 -64.83
N ASN A 82 -4.64 -16.54 -65.20
CA ASN A 82 -5.55 -15.69 -66.00
C ASN A 82 -6.79 -14.97 -65.39
N SER A 83 -6.63 -13.64 -65.33
CA SER A 83 -7.30 -12.59 -66.16
C SER A 83 -8.64 -11.95 -65.74
N GLY A 84 -8.60 -10.60 -65.65
CA GLY A 84 -9.67 -9.62 -65.95
C GLY A 84 -10.66 -9.36 -64.81
N GLY A 85 -11.09 -8.14 -64.46
CA GLY A 85 -10.98 -6.78 -65.00
C GLY A 85 -12.08 -5.92 -64.32
N THR A 86 -11.92 -4.58 -64.36
CA THR A 86 -12.97 -3.49 -64.28
C THR A 86 -13.83 -3.42 -63.00
N SER A 87 -13.74 -2.42 -62.11
CA SER A 87 -14.01 -0.95 -62.17
C SER A 87 -15.32 -0.59 -61.45
N ASP A 88 -15.29 0.59 -60.83
CA ASP A 88 -16.41 1.47 -60.42
C ASP A 88 -17.13 1.34 -59.06
N SER A 89 -16.72 2.29 -58.19
CA SER A 89 -17.50 3.44 -57.71
C SER A 89 -18.63 3.29 -56.68
N THR A 90 -18.46 4.12 -55.65
CA THR A 90 -19.45 4.99 -54.98
C THR A 90 -20.34 4.46 -53.84
N THR A 91 -20.16 5.18 -52.73
CA THR A 91 -21.15 5.70 -51.77
C THR A 91 -21.75 4.78 -50.71
N ASP A 92 -21.40 5.15 -49.48
CA ASP A 92 -22.30 5.57 -48.39
C ASP A 92 -22.31 4.75 -47.10
N SER A 93 -22.02 5.50 -46.03
CA SER A 93 -22.60 5.49 -44.68
C SER A 93 -23.04 4.20 -43.97
N GLU A 94 -22.87 4.25 -42.65
CA GLU A 94 -23.47 3.41 -41.59
C GLU A 94 -22.77 2.08 -41.26
N LEU A 95 -21.92 2.12 -40.23
CA LEU A 95 -21.71 0.97 -39.36
C LEU A 95 -22.34 1.24 -38.00
N ARG A 96 -23.64 0.95 -37.95
CA ARG A 96 -24.35 0.62 -36.71
C ARG A 96 -23.76 -0.64 -36.12
N ILE A 97 -23.60 -0.58 -34.80
CA ILE A 97 -23.31 -1.68 -33.91
C ILE A 97 -24.47 -2.69 -33.97
N THR A 98 -24.18 -3.95 -34.31
CA THR A 98 -25.02 -5.09 -33.90
C THR A 98 -24.17 -6.24 -33.38
N ARG A 99 -24.38 -6.56 -32.10
CA ARG A 99 -24.01 -7.83 -31.46
C ARG A 99 -24.68 -8.99 -32.21
N SER A 100 -23.93 -10.07 -32.46
CA SER A 100 -24.53 -11.40 -32.48
C SER A 100 -23.54 -12.41 -31.90
N LEU A 101 -23.89 -12.92 -30.73
CA LEU A 101 -23.46 -14.22 -30.24
C LEU A 101 -23.94 -15.29 -31.24
N HIS A 102 -23.13 -16.31 -31.49
CA HIS A 102 -23.59 -17.54 -32.11
C HIS A 102 -23.21 -18.73 -31.22
N ASN A 103 -24.27 -19.38 -30.74
CA ASN A 103 -24.31 -20.73 -30.21
C ASN A 103 -23.98 -21.73 -31.32
N CYS A 104 -23.29 -22.81 -30.99
CA CYS A 104 -23.32 -24.06 -31.75
C CYS A 104 -23.29 -25.24 -30.76
N HIS A 105 -24.48 -25.75 -30.45
CA HIS A 105 -24.69 -27.11 -29.95
C HIS A 105 -24.72 -28.07 -31.15
N GLY A 106 -24.11 -29.24 -30.99
CA GLY A 106 -24.29 -30.41 -31.85
C GLY A 106 -24.13 -31.68 -31.01
N GLU A 107 -25.25 -32.34 -30.74
CA GLU A 107 -25.38 -33.63 -30.05
C GLU A 107 -24.88 -34.79 -30.91
N VAL A 108 -24.22 -35.81 -30.33
CA VAL A 108 -24.36 -37.22 -30.76
C VAL A 108 -24.23 -38.16 -29.55
N SER A 109 -25.11 -39.17 -29.58
CA SER A 109 -25.59 -40.10 -28.56
C SER A 109 -24.61 -41.11 -27.94
N ILE A 110 -25.00 -41.55 -26.73
CA ILE A 110 -24.45 -42.64 -25.93
C ILE A 110 -24.95 -44.00 -26.45
N THR A 111 -24.05 -44.98 -26.58
CA THR A 111 -24.38 -46.42 -26.45
C THR A 111 -23.34 -47.16 -25.62
N LYS A 112 -23.84 -48.00 -24.69
CA LYS A 112 -23.12 -48.83 -23.73
C LYS A 112 -22.39 -50.01 -24.39
N GLY A 113 -21.22 -50.37 -23.87
CA GLY A 113 -20.55 -51.65 -24.08
C GLY A 113 -19.44 -51.85 -23.04
N LYS A 114 -19.39 -53.02 -22.40
CA LYS A 114 -18.63 -53.34 -21.18
C LYS A 114 -17.58 -54.43 -21.52
N VAL A 115 -16.42 -54.32 -20.85
CA VAL A 115 -15.38 -55.36 -20.55
C VAL A 115 -14.41 -55.78 -21.67
N GLU A 116 -13.10 -55.53 -21.48
CA GLU A 116 -12.06 -56.53 -21.14
C GLU A 116 -10.67 -55.86 -20.96
N GLU A 117 -9.95 -56.21 -19.90
CA GLU A 117 -8.52 -55.89 -19.71
C GLU A 117 -7.65 -56.80 -20.60
N PRO A 118 -6.44 -56.34 -20.97
CA PRO A 118 -5.29 -57.16 -20.60
C PRO A 118 -4.04 -56.40 -20.12
N SER A 119 -3.52 -56.87 -18.99
CA SER A 119 -2.11 -57.13 -18.66
C SER A 119 -1.00 -56.14 -19.07
N ASN A 120 -0.54 -55.40 -18.06
CA ASN A 120 0.84 -55.34 -17.56
C ASN A 120 2.00 -55.57 -18.57
N SER A 121 2.69 -54.50 -18.95
CA SER A 121 4.12 -54.55 -19.32
C SER A 121 4.80 -53.18 -19.19
N LEU A 122 5.69 -53.12 -18.18
CA LEU A 122 6.96 -52.36 -18.11
C LEU A 122 6.97 -50.95 -18.72
N ARG A 123 6.66 -49.94 -17.90
CA ARG A 123 7.13 -48.57 -18.14
C ARG A 123 8.45 -48.36 -17.43
N HIS A 124 9.51 -48.13 -18.21
CA HIS A 124 10.79 -47.62 -17.74
C HIS A 124 10.56 -46.26 -17.04
N GLU A 125 10.77 -46.23 -15.73
CA GLU A 125 10.91 -44.97 -14.98
C GLU A 125 12.23 -44.32 -15.35
N LEU A 126 12.18 -43.17 -16.02
CA LEU A 126 13.31 -42.26 -16.15
C LEU A 126 13.54 -41.57 -14.79
N PRO A 127 14.76 -41.58 -14.25
CA PRO A 127 15.04 -41.03 -12.92
C PRO A 127 14.81 -39.51 -12.91
N LYS A 128 14.03 -39.05 -11.93
CA LYS A 128 13.88 -37.62 -11.59
C LYS A 128 15.23 -37.09 -11.13
N GLN A 129 15.89 -36.32 -11.99
CA GLN A 129 17.06 -35.52 -11.60
C GLN A 129 16.60 -34.36 -10.69
N PRO A 130 17.33 -34.04 -9.61
CA PRO A 130 17.05 -32.89 -8.76
C PRO A 130 17.25 -31.59 -9.53
N ASP A 131 16.45 -30.56 -9.20
CA ASP A 131 16.54 -29.19 -9.73
C ASP A 131 17.98 -28.65 -9.67
N GLN A 132 18.78 -28.88 -10.71
CA GLN A 132 20.04 -28.20 -10.90
C GLN A 132 19.71 -26.77 -11.32
N LEU A 133 20.05 -25.81 -10.45
CA LEU A 133 20.18 -24.41 -10.87
C LEU A 133 21.05 -24.39 -12.12
N VAL A 134 20.45 -24.07 -13.27
CA VAL A 134 21.19 -23.74 -14.48
C VAL A 134 22.05 -22.53 -14.15
N THR A 135 23.33 -22.77 -13.89
CA THR A 135 24.34 -21.72 -13.73
C THR A 135 24.52 -21.08 -15.10
N LEU A 136 23.87 -19.94 -15.33
CA LEU A 136 24.13 -19.08 -16.50
C LEU A 136 25.49 -18.41 -16.27
N PRO A 137 26.59 -18.88 -16.89
CA PRO A 137 27.93 -18.51 -16.41
C PRO A 137 28.32 -17.07 -16.78
N ASN A 138 27.59 -16.40 -17.67
CA ASN A 138 27.96 -15.09 -18.23
C ASN A 138 26.75 -14.15 -18.41
N CYS A 139 25.96 -13.90 -17.38
CA CYS A 139 24.96 -12.83 -17.43
C CYS A 139 25.44 -11.59 -16.67
N ALA A 140 25.32 -10.43 -17.30
CA ALA A 140 25.60 -9.15 -16.65
C ALA A 140 24.73 -8.98 -15.40
N LYS A 141 25.28 -8.32 -14.37
CA LYS A 141 24.58 -8.00 -13.13
C LYS A 141 24.58 -6.49 -12.91
N ARG A 142 23.57 -5.99 -12.22
CA ARG A 142 23.53 -4.62 -11.72
C ARG A 142 22.84 -4.55 -10.37
N CYS A 143 23.23 -3.62 -9.52
CA CYS A 143 22.55 -3.38 -8.26
C CYS A 143 21.37 -2.42 -8.46
N VAL A 144 20.23 -2.81 -7.91
CA VAL A 144 18.97 -2.06 -8.02
C VAL A 144 18.33 -1.89 -6.66
N ALA A 145 17.65 -0.77 -6.46
CA ALA A 145 16.66 -0.61 -5.42
C ALA A 145 15.27 -0.93 -5.99
N LEU A 146 14.51 -1.81 -5.33
CA LEU A 146 13.13 -2.13 -5.68
C LEU A 146 12.19 -1.50 -4.64
N LYS A 147 11.19 -0.75 -5.11
CA LYS A 147 10.09 -0.24 -4.28
C LYS A 147 8.95 -1.25 -4.30
N ILE A 148 8.55 -1.71 -3.12
CA ILE A 148 7.60 -2.81 -2.93
C ILE A 148 6.39 -2.32 -2.13
N LEU A 149 5.21 -2.65 -2.67
CA LEU A 149 3.92 -2.57 -2.01
C LEU A 149 3.47 -3.97 -1.60
N TYR A 150 2.90 -4.11 -0.41
CA TYR A 150 2.24 -5.34 0.02
C TYR A 150 1.13 -5.14 1.04
N PHE A 151 0.13 -6.00 0.99
CA PHE A 151 -0.90 -6.14 2.02
C PHE A 151 -0.45 -7.16 3.07
N GLY A 152 -0.19 -6.69 4.29
CA GLY A 152 0.50 -7.48 5.31
C GLY A 152 -0.29 -8.61 5.95
N GLN A 153 -1.62 -8.59 5.84
CA GLN A 153 -2.54 -9.41 6.65
C GLN A 153 -2.22 -10.92 6.63
N ARG A 154 -1.78 -11.45 5.50
CA ARG A 154 -1.50 -12.88 5.32
C ARG A 154 -0.05 -13.30 5.61
N PHE A 155 0.84 -12.36 5.92
CA PHE A 155 2.27 -12.60 6.04
C PHE A 155 2.74 -12.51 7.50
N TYR A 156 3.72 -13.35 7.85
CA TYR A 156 4.39 -13.34 9.16
C TYR A 156 5.44 -12.20 9.28
N GLY A 157 5.17 -11.07 8.62
CA GLY A 157 6.04 -9.91 8.56
C GLY A 157 6.86 -9.86 7.28
N PHE A 158 7.76 -8.89 7.21
CA PHE A 158 8.59 -8.71 6.04
C PHE A 158 9.71 -9.77 5.97
N ALA A 159 10.51 -9.88 7.04
CA ALA A 159 11.74 -10.66 7.07
C ALA A 159 11.47 -12.16 7.20
N SER A 160 12.20 -12.99 6.45
CA SER A 160 12.20 -14.44 6.62
C SER A 160 13.02 -14.82 7.85
N GLU A 161 12.36 -15.17 8.95
CA GLU A 161 12.98 -15.58 10.21
C GLU A 161 12.30 -16.85 10.76
N ALA A 162 13.10 -17.82 11.23
CA ALA A 162 12.68 -18.96 12.05
C ALA A 162 11.44 -19.74 11.56
N GLN A 163 11.51 -20.35 10.36
CA GLN A 163 10.47 -21.23 9.77
C GLN A 163 9.05 -20.61 9.65
N MET A 164 8.90 -19.31 9.89
CA MET A 164 7.62 -18.63 9.71
C MET A 164 7.43 -18.31 8.23
N GLU A 165 6.46 -18.95 7.59
CA GLU A 165 6.09 -18.75 6.19
C GLU A 165 4.56 -18.62 6.06
N PRO A 166 4.05 -17.83 5.10
CA PRO A 166 4.79 -17.02 4.14
C PRO A 166 5.26 -15.67 4.73
N THR A 167 6.41 -15.18 4.28
CA THR A 167 6.90 -13.81 4.53
C THR A 167 6.96 -13.03 3.22
N VAL A 168 6.94 -11.70 3.30
CA VAL A 168 7.05 -10.88 2.08
C VAL A 168 8.39 -11.13 1.40
N GLU A 169 9.47 -11.18 2.18
CA GLU A 169 10.82 -11.43 1.68
C GLU A 169 10.92 -12.81 1.00
N SER A 170 10.36 -13.87 1.59
CA SER A 170 10.44 -15.20 0.98
C SER A 170 9.70 -15.27 -0.35
N GLU A 171 8.53 -14.66 -0.46
CA GLU A 171 7.79 -14.59 -1.73
C GLU A 171 8.51 -13.75 -2.79
N VAL A 172 9.18 -12.67 -2.38
CA VAL A 172 10.03 -11.86 -3.29
C VAL A 172 11.21 -12.68 -3.80
N PHE A 173 11.91 -13.43 -2.93
CA PHE A 173 13.00 -14.30 -3.35
C PHE A 173 12.53 -15.45 -4.26
N LYS A 174 11.39 -16.09 -3.94
CA LYS A 174 10.77 -17.09 -4.83
C LYS A 174 10.46 -16.50 -6.22
N ALA A 175 9.97 -15.26 -6.30
CA ALA A 175 9.71 -14.59 -7.58
C ALA A 175 11.01 -14.27 -8.34
N LEU A 176 12.05 -13.82 -7.65
CA LEU A 176 13.37 -13.55 -8.23
C LEU A 176 14.02 -14.81 -8.82
N GLU A 177 13.88 -15.95 -8.14
CA GLU A 177 14.36 -17.26 -8.60
C GLU A 177 13.55 -17.78 -9.79
N ARG A 178 12.22 -17.72 -9.72
CA ARG A 178 11.32 -18.14 -10.83
C ARG A 178 11.57 -17.35 -12.11
N THR A 179 11.83 -16.05 -11.99
CA THR A 179 12.11 -15.15 -13.12
C THR A 179 13.56 -15.19 -13.60
N LYS A 180 14.42 -16.01 -12.96
CA LYS A 180 15.85 -16.11 -13.25
C LYS A 180 16.55 -14.74 -13.19
N LEU A 181 16.08 -13.85 -12.32
CA LEU A 181 16.71 -12.56 -12.06
C LEU A 181 17.80 -12.68 -10.99
N LEU A 182 17.63 -13.62 -10.06
CA LEU A 182 18.66 -13.98 -9.09
C LEU A 182 19.74 -14.84 -9.78
N VAL A 183 20.99 -14.39 -9.70
CA VAL A 183 22.14 -15.07 -10.31
C VAL A 183 23.21 -15.29 -9.25
N GLY A 184 23.42 -16.55 -8.88
CA GLY A 184 24.29 -16.93 -7.76
C GLY A 184 23.47 -17.21 -6.50
N LYS A 185 24.16 -17.32 -5.35
CA LYS A 185 23.50 -17.57 -4.07
C LYS A 185 22.99 -16.27 -3.47
N ARG A 186 22.15 -16.38 -2.44
CA ARG A 186 21.55 -15.24 -1.75
C ARG A 186 22.60 -14.34 -1.07
N GLU A 187 23.73 -14.92 -0.68
CA GLU A 187 24.83 -14.20 -0.06
C GLU A 187 25.58 -13.30 -1.06
N ASP A 188 25.51 -13.62 -2.36
CA ASP A 188 26.28 -12.96 -3.42
C ASP A 188 25.57 -11.75 -4.04
N VAL A 189 24.35 -11.42 -3.60
CA VAL A 189 23.49 -10.41 -4.25
C VAL A 189 23.42 -9.08 -3.51
N HIS A 190 24.30 -8.83 -2.53
CA HIS A 190 24.36 -7.56 -1.79
C HIS A 190 22.99 -7.12 -1.22
N TYR A 191 22.22 -8.08 -0.71
CA TYR A 191 20.85 -7.84 -0.28
C TYR A 191 20.78 -6.95 0.97
N SER A 192 19.99 -5.88 0.89
CA SER A 192 19.63 -5.03 2.01
C SER A 192 18.15 -4.64 1.96
N ARG A 193 17.59 -4.30 3.12
CA ARG A 193 16.17 -3.94 3.29
C ARG A 193 16.04 -2.69 4.15
N CYS A 194 15.14 -1.78 3.79
CA CYS A 194 15.01 -0.50 4.47
C CYS A 194 14.53 -0.61 5.93
N GLY A 195 13.58 -1.51 6.17
CA GLY A 195 13.09 -1.81 7.50
C GLY A 195 12.34 -3.15 7.53
N ARG A 196 12.25 -3.76 8.71
CA ARG A 196 11.35 -4.90 8.93
C ARG A 196 9.97 -4.35 9.28
N THR A 197 8.92 -4.96 8.74
CA THR A 197 7.55 -4.75 9.25
C THR A 197 7.12 -5.99 10.01
N ASP A 198 6.37 -5.78 11.10
CA ASP A 198 5.82 -6.88 11.91
C ASP A 198 4.78 -7.69 11.11
N LYS A 199 4.42 -8.86 11.64
CA LYS A 199 3.28 -9.66 11.15
C LYS A 199 2.05 -8.77 10.97
N GLY A 200 1.36 -8.95 9.84
CA GLY A 200 0.11 -8.23 9.52
C GLY A 200 0.27 -6.78 9.04
N VAL A 201 1.43 -6.13 9.26
CA VAL A 201 1.67 -4.73 8.86
C VAL A 201 1.84 -4.63 7.35
N SER A 202 1.16 -3.66 6.73
CA SER A 202 1.22 -3.41 5.28
C SER A 202 2.32 -2.40 4.92
N ALA A 203 2.68 -2.33 3.64
CA ALA A 203 3.56 -1.28 3.14
C ALA A 203 3.15 -0.82 1.73
N THR A 204 3.31 0.47 1.45
CA THR A 204 3.14 1.04 0.11
C THR A 204 4.46 1.61 -0.44
N GLY A 205 5.52 1.61 0.37
CA GLY A 205 6.82 2.15 0.00
C GLY A 205 8.00 1.45 0.68
N GLN A 206 7.90 0.14 0.93
CA GLN A 206 9.06 -0.65 1.37
C GLN A 206 10.14 -0.62 0.28
N VAL A 207 11.41 -0.60 0.67
CA VAL A 207 12.52 -0.62 -0.28
C VAL A 207 13.50 -1.72 0.08
N ILE A 208 13.89 -2.51 -0.91
CA ILE A 208 15.04 -3.42 -0.83
C ILE A 208 16.07 -3.03 -1.87
N ALA A 209 17.33 -3.38 -1.65
CA ALA A 209 18.37 -3.28 -2.66
C ALA A 209 19.13 -4.60 -2.78
N LEU A 210 19.47 -4.96 -4.01
CA LEU A 210 20.17 -6.20 -4.37
C LEU A 210 20.66 -6.15 -5.81
N CYS A 211 21.62 -7.02 -6.14
CA CYS A 211 22.17 -7.13 -7.49
C CYS A 211 21.48 -8.25 -8.28
N LEU A 212 20.92 -7.88 -9.43
CA LEU A 212 20.09 -8.73 -10.29
C LEU A 212 20.71 -8.88 -11.67
N ARG A 213 20.26 -9.90 -12.41
CA ARG A 213 20.51 -10.02 -13.84
C ARG A 213 20.13 -8.73 -14.57
N SER A 214 21.02 -8.31 -15.47
CA SER A 214 20.92 -7.10 -16.28
C SER A 214 20.96 -7.47 -17.76
N ARG A 215 20.24 -6.73 -18.61
CA ARG A 215 20.42 -6.80 -20.07
C ARG A 215 21.58 -5.92 -20.54
N ILE A 216 22.00 -4.97 -19.71
CA ILE A 216 23.08 -4.01 -20.01
C ILE A 216 24.42 -4.60 -19.50
N MET A 217 25.41 -4.68 -20.40
CA MET A 217 26.76 -5.25 -20.16
C MET A 217 27.78 -4.13 -19.89
N GLY A 218 28.30 -4.03 -18.65
CA GLY A 218 29.43 -3.13 -18.23
C GLY A 218 29.10 -1.63 -18.22
N ARG A 219 29.72 -0.73 -17.45
CA ARG A 219 30.70 -0.74 -16.35
C ARG A 219 30.17 0.17 -15.24
N GLU A 220 30.63 -0.02 -14.00
CA GLU A 220 30.52 1.03 -12.98
C GLU A 220 31.20 2.31 -13.49
N ALA A 221 30.56 3.45 -13.25
CA ALA A 221 31.00 4.82 -13.58
C ALA A 221 30.98 5.21 -15.07
N ASP A 222 29.87 5.83 -15.50
CA ASP A 222 29.92 7.23 -15.97
C ASP A 222 28.55 7.89 -15.71
N LEU A 223 28.60 8.90 -14.85
CA LEU A 223 27.45 9.56 -14.23
C LEU A 223 26.82 10.61 -15.16
N GLN A 224 25.50 10.74 -15.01
CA GLN A 224 24.62 11.85 -15.40
C GLN A 224 24.14 12.01 -16.86
N GLU A 225 24.95 11.88 -17.92
CA GLU A 225 24.46 12.20 -19.29
C GLU A 225 23.90 11.01 -20.10
N GLY A 226 24.16 9.76 -19.67
CA GLY A 226 23.70 8.54 -20.35
C GLY A 226 22.41 7.89 -19.81
N ILE A 227 21.88 8.43 -18.71
CA ILE A 227 20.84 7.76 -17.89
C ILE A 227 19.55 7.49 -18.68
N GLU A 228 19.18 8.34 -19.64
CA GLU A 228 17.97 8.13 -20.45
C GLU A 228 18.13 7.07 -21.53
N LYS A 229 19.30 7.01 -22.18
CA LYS A 229 19.59 5.99 -23.21
C LYS A 229 19.76 4.60 -22.59
N GLU A 230 20.38 4.47 -21.43
CA GLU A 230 20.51 3.19 -20.73
C GLU A 230 19.16 2.61 -20.28
N ARG A 231 18.20 3.46 -19.87
CA ARG A 231 16.86 3.00 -19.45
C ARG A 231 16.07 2.29 -20.56
N SER A 232 16.25 2.70 -21.81
CA SER A 232 15.56 2.12 -22.98
C SER A 232 15.99 0.67 -23.30
N GLY A 233 17.04 0.19 -22.61
CA GLY A 233 17.66 -1.10 -22.84
C GLY A 233 17.54 -2.10 -21.69
N GLU A 234 16.99 -1.77 -20.53
CA GLU A 234 17.01 -2.67 -19.37
C GLU A 234 15.80 -3.64 -19.32
N ILE A 235 15.92 -4.70 -18.51
CA ILE A 235 14.81 -5.54 -18.09
C ILE A 235 13.78 -4.69 -17.32
N ASP A 236 12.51 -4.80 -17.71
CA ASP A 236 11.42 -4.25 -16.90
C ASP A 236 11.20 -5.13 -15.66
N TYR A 237 12.00 -4.88 -14.61
CA TYR A 237 11.93 -5.61 -13.35
C TYR A 237 10.53 -5.56 -12.72
N VAL A 238 9.79 -4.47 -12.93
CA VAL A 238 8.44 -4.30 -12.40
C VAL A 238 7.49 -5.30 -13.05
N LEU A 239 7.43 -5.33 -14.39
CA LEU A 239 6.59 -6.29 -15.12
C LEU A 239 7.00 -7.74 -14.86
N VAL A 240 8.30 -8.03 -14.94
CA VAL A 240 8.82 -9.40 -14.80
C VAL A 240 8.50 -9.96 -13.42
N LEU A 241 8.76 -9.19 -12.35
CA LEU A 241 8.50 -9.67 -10.98
C LEU A 241 7.01 -9.77 -10.68
N ASN A 242 6.19 -8.79 -11.10
CA ASN A 242 4.76 -8.80 -10.79
C ASN A 242 4.00 -9.95 -11.46
N ARG A 243 4.53 -10.55 -12.54
CA ARG A 243 3.98 -11.79 -13.14
C ARG A 243 4.22 -13.03 -12.27
N ALA A 244 5.28 -13.04 -11.46
CA ALA A 244 5.65 -14.17 -10.62
C ALA A 244 5.29 -14.00 -9.13
N LEU A 245 4.97 -12.76 -8.71
CA LEU A 245 4.59 -12.41 -7.34
C LEU A 245 3.12 -12.75 -7.05
N PRO A 246 2.79 -13.16 -5.81
CA PRO A 246 1.41 -13.29 -5.36
C PRO A 246 0.68 -11.94 -5.45
N LYS A 247 -0.65 -11.96 -5.59
CA LYS A 247 -1.47 -10.76 -5.78
C LYS A 247 -1.27 -9.69 -4.71
N ASP A 248 -0.97 -10.12 -3.49
CA ASP A 248 -0.80 -9.24 -2.33
C ASP A 248 0.57 -8.54 -2.26
N ILE A 249 1.50 -8.80 -3.19
CA ILE A 249 2.83 -8.18 -3.27
C ILE A 249 3.05 -7.62 -4.68
N ARG A 250 3.48 -6.36 -4.76
CA ARG A 250 3.80 -5.70 -6.02
C ARG A 250 5.12 -4.94 -5.92
N VAL A 251 5.99 -5.14 -6.89
CA VAL A 251 7.03 -4.15 -7.20
C VAL A 251 6.33 -3.00 -7.91
N ILE A 252 6.55 -1.77 -7.45
CA ILE A 252 5.89 -0.57 -7.99
C ILE A 252 6.87 0.39 -8.66
N GLY A 253 8.16 0.12 -8.52
CA GLY A 253 9.22 0.82 -9.23
C GLY A 253 10.59 0.26 -8.88
N TRP A 254 11.59 0.63 -9.67
CA TRP A 254 12.98 0.25 -9.44
C TRP A 254 13.93 1.39 -9.78
N SER A 255 15.12 1.42 -9.21
CA SER A 255 16.17 2.38 -9.58
C SER A 255 17.51 1.65 -9.63
N PRO A 256 18.41 1.97 -10.58
CA PRO A 256 19.80 1.58 -10.44
C PRO A 256 20.41 2.25 -9.20
N VAL A 257 21.30 1.54 -8.53
CA VAL A 257 22.05 2.03 -7.37
C VAL A 257 23.49 1.52 -7.45
N SER A 258 24.39 2.22 -6.77
CA SER A 258 25.78 1.81 -6.63
C SER A 258 25.93 0.58 -5.71
N LEU A 259 27.08 -0.07 -5.75
CA LEU A 259 27.35 -1.28 -4.97
C LEU A 259 27.37 -1.03 -3.45
N ASP A 260 27.75 0.17 -3.03
CA ASP A 260 27.79 0.64 -1.64
C ASP A 260 26.41 1.06 -1.11
N PHE A 261 25.41 1.15 -1.96
CA PHE A 261 24.06 1.53 -1.55
C PHE A 261 23.43 0.49 -0.63
N SER A 262 22.96 0.93 0.54
CA SER A 262 22.19 0.10 1.46
C SER A 262 20.79 0.67 1.64
N ALA A 263 19.76 -0.10 1.30
CA ALA A 263 18.37 0.32 1.53
C ALA A 263 18.12 0.68 3.00
N ARG A 264 18.88 0.11 3.95
CA ARG A 264 18.80 0.42 5.38
C ARG A 264 19.55 1.69 5.74
N PHE A 265 20.84 1.75 5.43
CA PHE A 265 21.73 2.80 5.95
C PHE A 265 21.71 4.06 5.11
N SER A 266 21.40 3.97 3.81
CA SER A 266 21.23 5.11 2.92
C SER A 266 19.84 5.76 3.04
N CYS A 267 18.91 5.15 3.80
CA CYS A 267 17.57 5.71 4.01
C CYS A 267 17.60 6.83 5.05
N LEU A 268 17.14 8.01 4.63
CA LEU A 268 17.13 9.24 5.41
C LEU A 268 15.98 9.27 6.41
N SER A 269 14.79 8.83 5.99
CA SER A 269 13.59 8.84 6.82
C SER A 269 12.61 7.77 6.40
N ARG A 270 11.77 7.34 7.34
CA ARG A 270 10.63 6.45 7.12
C ARG A 270 9.36 7.15 7.56
N GLU A 271 8.32 7.06 6.76
CA GLU A 271 6.98 7.56 7.10
C GLU A 271 6.05 6.38 7.31
N TYR A 272 5.41 6.33 8.48
CA TYR A 272 4.33 5.41 8.79
C TYR A 272 3.01 6.15 8.80
N ARG A 273 1.96 5.47 8.33
CA ARG A 273 0.58 5.91 8.46
C ARG A 273 -0.23 4.85 9.19
N TYR A 274 -0.98 5.25 10.20
CA TYR A 274 -1.87 4.37 10.95
C TYR A 274 -3.31 4.85 10.82
N LEU A 275 -4.19 4.01 10.31
CA LEU A 275 -5.60 4.32 10.13
C LEU A 275 -6.41 3.92 11.36
N PHE A 276 -7.40 4.71 11.74
CA PHE A 276 -8.28 4.37 12.85
C PHE A 276 -9.64 5.05 12.70
N TRP A 277 -10.69 4.39 13.21
CA TRP A 277 -11.99 4.99 13.36
C TRP A 277 -12.03 5.84 14.62
N ARG A 278 -12.49 7.08 14.50
CA ARG A 278 -12.46 8.05 15.61
C ARG A 278 -13.29 7.58 16.80
N GLY A 279 -14.51 7.11 16.55
CA GLY A 279 -15.51 6.86 17.59
C GLY A 279 -15.61 8.04 18.56
N THR A 280 -15.52 7.77 19.86
CA THR A 280 -15.60 8.78 20.93
C THR A 280 -14.26 9.42 21.31
N MET A 281 -13.20 9.24 20.51
CA MET A 281 -11.88 9.78 20.88
C MET A 281 -11.82 11.31 20.76
N ASP A 282 -11.25 11.95 21.77
CA ASP A 282 -10.86 13.35 21.72
C ASP A 282 -9.57 13.48 20.88
N VAL A 283 -9.74 13.88 19.62
CA VAL A 283 -8.61 14.04 18.70
C VAL A 283 -7.80 15.30 19.01
N THR A 284 -8.41 16.32 19.62
CA THR A 284 -7.72 17.57 19.96
C THR A 284 -6.68 17.32 21.03
N ILE A 285 -7.03 16.55 22.08
CA ILE A 285 -6.08 16.17 23.12
C ILE A 285 -4.99 15.22 22.57
N MET A 286 -5.35 14.30 21.67
CA MET A 286 -4.37 13.45 20.98
C MET A 286 -3.39 14.28 20.15
N GLN A 287 -3.85 15.27 19.37
CA GLN A 287 -2.98 16.13 18.57
C GLN A 287 -2.00 16.92 19.44
N ARG A 288 -2.46 17.44 20.59
CA ARG A 288 -1.59 18.13 21.56
C ARG A 288 -0.55 17.18 22.15
N ALA A 289 -0.97 15.98 22.55
CA ALA A 289 -0.09 14.95 23.12
C ALA A 289 0.95 14.46 22.09
N ALA A 290 0.53 14.24 20.85
CA ALA A 290 1.37 13.77 19.75
C ALA A 290 2.59 14.66 19.49
N LYS A 291 2.45 15.98 19.64
CA LYS A 291 3.57 16.92 19.46
C LYS A 291 4.75 16.63 20.39
N LYS A 292 4.49 16.08 21.58
CA LYS A 292 5.53 15.73 22.57
C LYS A 292 6.49 14.63 22.09
N PHE A 293 6.06 13.82 21.12
CA PHE A 293 6.93 12.82 20.50
C PHE A 293 7.93 13.39 19.50
N THR A 294 7.72 14.61 19.01
CA THR A 294 8.60 15.23 18.00
C THR A 294 9.93 15.62 18.63
N GLY A 295 11.02 15.47 17.90
CA GLY A 295 12.38 15.68 18.38
C GLY A 295 13.12 14.38 18.67
N GLU A 296 14.23 14.49 19.38
CA GLU A 296 15.09 13.36 19.70
C GLU A 296 14.91 12.89 21.15
N HIS A 297 14.36 11.70 21.33
CA HIS A 297 14.01 11.15 22.65
C HIS A 297 14.46 9.71 22.81
N ASP A 298 14.55 9.24 24.05
CA ASP A 298 14.72 7.81 24.35
C ASP A 298 13.34 7.11 24.33
N PHE A 299 13.14 6.22 23.37
CA PHE A 299 11.85 5.56 23.14
C PHE A 299 11.77 4.16 23.76
N ARG A 300 12.63 3.80 24.72
CA ARG A 300 12.61 2.45 25.34
C ARG A 300 11.27 2.09 25.98
N ASN A 301 10.57 3.07 26.53
CA ASN A 301 9.23 2.89 27.13
C ASN A 301 8.11 2.85 26.09
N PHE A 302 8.44 3.11 24.83
CA PHE A 302 7.56 3.11 23.66
C PHE A 302 7.98 2.06 22.64
N CYS A 303 8.70 1.01 23.02
CA CYS A 303 9.06 -0.07 22.10
C CYS A 303 9.05 -1.43 22.81
N LYS A 304 9.15 -2.51 22.06
CA LYS A 304 9.52 -3.81 22.63
C LYS A 304 11.04 -3.82 22.79
N MET A 305 11.50 -3.89 24.03
CA MET A 305 12.94 -3.90 24.32
C MET A 305 13.58 -5.18 23.78
N ASP A 306 14.55 -5.00 22.89
CA ASP A 306 15.44 -6.04 22.40
C ASP A 306 16.85 -5.75 22.89
N ALA A 307 17.10 -6.07 24.17
CA ALA A 307 18.36 -5.79 24.83
C ALA A 307 19.56 -6.55 24.25
N ILE A 308 19.32 -7.54 23.38
CA ILE A 308 20.38 -8.31 22.72
C ILE A 308 20.89 -7.54 21.50
N ASN A 309 19.98 -7.01 20.68
CA ASN A 309 20.33 -6.40 19.40
C ASN A 309 20.35 -4.87 19.43
N VAL A 310 19.84 -4.23 20.49
CA VAL A 310 19.71 -2.77 20.59
C VAL A 310 20.34 -2.24 21.87
N ASN A 311 21.36 -1.39 21.69
CA ASN A 311 22.04 -0.65 22.76
C ASN A 311 21.63 0.83 22.83
N ASN A 312 21.17 1.41 21.71
CA ASN A 312 20.72 2.80 21.63
C ASN A 312 19.22 2.87 21.32
N TYR A 313 18.47 3.43 22.27
CA TYR A 313 17.02 3.64 22.19
C TYR A 313 16.62 5.06 21.79
N ARG A 314 17.59 5.95 21.54
CA ARG A 314 17.31 7.30 21.06
C ARG A 314 16.90 7.28 19.60
N ARG A 315 15.79 7.93 19.27
CA ARG A 315 15.32 8.10 17.89
C ARG A 315 14.87 9.54 17.69
N HIS A 316 14.94 9.98 16.44
CA HIS A 316 14.50 11.32 16.04
C HIS A 316 13.22 11.23 15.22
N ILE A 317 12.13 11.77 15.76
CA ILE A 317 10.85 11.92 15.06
C ILE A 317 10.77 13.34 14.54
N THR A 318 10.67 13.47 13.23
CA THR A 318 10.60 14.76 12.54
C THR A 318 9.16 15.24 12.41
N GLU A 319 8.20 14.33 12.35
CA GLU A 319 6.79 14.67 12.17
C GLU A 319 5.88 13.68 12.91
N PHE A 320 4.86 14.19 13.60
CA PHE A 320 3.77 13.42 14.16
C PHE A 320 2.46 14.20 14.00
N GLN A 321 1.63 13.81 13.04
CA GLN A 321 0.38 14.49 12.70
C GLN A 321 -0.83 13.57 12.77
N ILE A 322 -1.99 14.13 13.14
CA ILE A 322 -3.27 13.42 13.15
C ILE A 322 -4.26 14.20 12.30
N SER A 323 -4.81 13.57 11.26
CA SER A 323 -5.68 14.22 10.27
C SER A 323 -6.86 13.35 9.84
N PRO A 324 -8.01 13.95 9.47
CA PRO A 324 -9.14 13.20 8.94
C PRO A 324 -8.82 12.67 7.53
N CYS A 325 -9.43 11.54 7.15
CA CYS A 325 -9.26 10.91 5.84
C CYS A 325 -10.41 11.19 4.86
N ASN A 326 -11.39 12.02 5.25
CA ASN A 326 -12.61 12.30 4.46
C ASN A 326 -13.34 11.01 4.02
N LYS A 327 -13.35 10.00 4.90
CA LYS A 327 -14.12 8.76 4.74
C LYS A 327 -14.92 8.54 6.01
N ARG A 328 -16.17 8.13 5.86
CA ARG A 328 -17.09 7.85 6.96
C ARG A 328 -17.73 6.48 6.77
N PHE A 329 -17.98 5.79 7.86
CA PHE A 329 -18.78 4.58 7.90
C PHE A 329 -19.76 4.71 9.07
N ALA A 330 -21.06 4.64 8.79
CA ALA A 330 -22.09 5.08 9.71
C ALA A 330 -21.80 6.50 10.27
N ASP A 331 -21.71 6.63 11.59
CA ASP A 331 -21.43 7.88 12.31
C ASP A 331 -19.94 8.02 12.71
N GLU A 332 -19.05 7.16 12.19
CA GLU A 332 -17.63 7.19 12.51
C GLU A 332 -16.78 7.69 11.34
N ASP A 333 -15.98 8.73 11.62
CA ASP A 333 -14.99 9.24 10.69
C ASP A 333 -13.69 8.41 10.75
N LEU A 334 -13.13 8.14 9.57
CA LEU A 334 -11.80 7.56 9.45
C LEU A 334 -10.74 8.67 9.59
N TRP A 335 -9.79 8.43 10.47
CA TRP A 335 -8.65 9.30 10.73
C TRP A 335 -7.33 8.58 10.49
N ALA A 336 -6.27 9.36 10.37
CA ALA A 336 -4.92 8.84 10.22
C ALA A 336 -3.94 9.55 11.14
N ILE A 337 -3.03 8.77 11.71
CA ILE A 337 -1.82 9.24 12.36
C ILE A 337 -0.67 9.06 11.36
N THR A 338 0.06 10.12 11.05
CA THR A 338 1.25 10.12 10.19
C THR A 338 2.48 10.40 11.04
N ILE A 339 3.48 9.52 10.97
CA ILE A 339 4.68 9.60 11.80
C ILE A 339 5.89 9.46 10.89
N LYS A 340 6.76 10.46 10.90
CA LYS A 340 8.01 10.49 10.13
C LYS A 340 9.19 10.58 11.08
N GLY A 341 10.22 9.78 10.82
CA GLY A 341 11.43 9.79 11.63
C GLY A 341 12.60 9.12 10.92
N SER A 342 13.80 9.29 11.48
CA SER A 342 15.03 8.75 10.89
C SER A 342 15.05 7.22 10.93
N ALA A 343 14.66 6.63 12.06
CA ALA A 343 14.53 5.20 12.26
C ALA A 343 13.54 4.90 13.39
N PHE A 344 13.07 3.65 13.45
CA PHE A 344 12.14 3.19 14.48
C PHE A 344 12.66 1.91 15.15
N LEU A 345 12.42 1.80 16.46
CA LEU A 345 12.68 0.61 17.26
C LEU A 345 11.60 -0.45 17.02
N TRP A 346 11.84 -1.67 17.50
CA TRP A 346 10.88 -2.76 17.39
C TRP A 346 9.56 -2.40 18.07
N HIS A 347 8.46 -2.51 17.32
CA HIS A 347 7.10 -2.13 17.73
C HIS A 347 6.88 -0.64 18.09
N GLN A 348 7.85 0.25 17.83
CA GLN A 348 7.82 1.61 18.37
C GLN A 348 6.53 2.36 18.04
N VAL A 349 6.19 2.40 16.77
CA VAL A 349 5.02 3.13 16.26
C VAL A 349 3.73 2.64 16.93
N ARG A 350 3.53 1.33 17.04
CA ARG A 350 2.32 0.74 17.65
C ARG A 350 2.23 1.01 19.14
N CYS A 351 3.36 1.07 19.83
CA CYS A 351 3.42 1.44 21.25
C CYS A 351 3.06 2.91 21.46
N MET A 352 3.61 3.82 20.65
CA MET A 352 3.26 5.25 20.69
C MET A 352 1.75 5.46 20.45
N ILE A 353 1.19 4.76 19.47
CA ILE A 353 -0.24 4.85 19.12
C ILE A 353 -1.12 4.31 20.25
N SER A 354 -0.72 3.22 20.91
CA SER A 354 -1.46 2.69 22.06
C SER A 354 -1.59 3.72 23.19
N VAL A 355 -0.49 4.38 23.56
CA VAL A 355 -0.51 5.44 24.57
C VAL A 355 -1.38 6.61 24.13
N LEU A 356 -1.29 6.98 22.85
CA LEU A 356 -2.10 8.06 22.29
C LEU A 356 -3.59 7.74 22.30
N PHE A 357 -3.98 6.49 22.05
CA PHE A 357 -5.38 6.05 22.16
C PHE A 357 -5.89 6.07 23.60
N MET A 358 -5.07 5.71 24.58
CA MET A 358 -5.45 5.85 26.00
C MET A 358 -5.70 7.31 26.38
N ILE A 359 -4.89 8.24 25.85
CA ILE A 359 -5.11 9.68 26.02
C ILE A 359 -6.41 10.13 25.33
N GLY A 360 -6.63 9.72 24.07
CA GLY A 360 -7.84 10.06 23.32
C GLY A 360 -9.13 9.51 23.93
N GLN A 361 -9.03 8.41 24.69
CA GLN A 361 -10.14 7.82 25.45
C GLN A 361 -10.31 8.45 26.84
N GLY A 362 -9.47 9.41 27.23
CA GLY A 362 -9.50 10.04 28.56
C GLY A 362 -9.01 9.13 29.70
N LEU A 363 -8.34 8.02 29.37
CA LEU A 363 -7.84 7.04 30.33
C LEU A 363 -6.49 7.46 30.92
N GLU A 364 -5.73 8.27 30.20
CA GLU A 364 -4.43 8.78 30.62
C GLU A 364 -4.30 10.28 30.29
N SER A 365 -3.54 10.99 31.11
CA SER A 365 -3.23 12.41 30.88
C SER A 365 -2.21 12.57 29.75
N PRO A 366 -2.27 13.66 28.93
CA PRO A 366 -1.24 13.97 27.94
C PRO A 366 0.19 14.07 28.49
N ASN A 367 0.34 14.32 29.80
CA ASN A 367 1.64 14.41 30.46
C ASN A 367 2.30 13.04 30.64
N ILE A 368 1.57 11.93 30.46
CA ILE A 368 2.15 10.59 30.51
C ILE A 368 3.26 10.43 29.46
N ILE A 369 3.17 11.11 28.32
CA ILE A 369 4.21 11.02 27.28
C ILE A 369 5.55 11.55 27.83
N ASP A 370 5.56 12.72 28.48
CA ASP A 370 6.80 13.29 29.03
C ASP A 370 7.39 12.37 30.11
N VAL A 371 6.53 11.84 30.99
CA VAL A 371 6.91 10.90 32.06
C VAL A 371 7.53 9.63 31.48
N LEU A 372 7.01 9.11 30.36
CA LEU A 372 7.52 7.90 29.71
C LEU A 372 8.76 8.14 28.85
N LEU A 373 8.94 9.35 28.29
CA LEU A 373 10.16 9.72 27.56
C LEU A 373 11.33 10.02 28.53
N ASP A 374 11.04 10.43 29.76
CA ASP A 374 12.04 10.56 30.82
C ASP A 374 12.32 9.21 31.50
N VAL A 375 13.51 8.66 31.20
CA VAL A 375 13.98 7.38 31.73
C VAL A 375 14.25 7.44 33.24
N ASN A 376 14.55 8.62 33.81
CA ASN A 376 14.76 8.76 35.25
C ASN A 376 13.44 8.69 36.01
N MET A 377 12.38 9.29 35.44
CA MET A 377 11.03 9.20 36.00
C MET A 377 10.43 7.81 35.79
N THR A 378 10.66 7.22 34.61
CA THR A 378 10.17 5.89 34.26
C THR A 378 11.31 4.96 33.86
N PRO A 379 12.03 4.37 34.84
CA PRO A 379 13.12 3.44 34.55
C PRO A 379 12.61 2.08 34.02
N ARG A 380 11.32 1.79 34.21
CA ARG A 380 10.68 0.53 33.79
C ARG A 380 9.47 0.80 32.92
N LYS A 381 9.48 0.22 31.71
CA LYS A 381 8.36 0.31 30.77
C LYS A 381 7.07 -0.26 31.39
N PRO A 382 5.98 0.50 31.48
CA PRO A 382 4.71 -0.02 31.95
C PRO A 382 4.08 -0.99 30.93
N GLN A 383 3.19 -1.83 31.45
CA GLN A 383 2.45 -2.80 30.63
C GLN A 383 1.22 -2.17 29.98
N TYR A 384 1.21 -2.20 28.65
CA TYR A 384 0.06 -1.81 27.85
C TYR A 384 -0.01 -2.64 26.57
N THR A 385 -1.24 -2.92 26.14
CA THR A 385 -1.51 -3.66 24.90
C THR A 385 -1.13 -2.78 23.72
N MET A 386 -0.28 -3.30 22.84
CA MET A 386 0.11 -2.57 21.63
C MET A 386 -1.07 -2.38 20.68
N ALA A 387 -1.07 -1.28 19.93
CA ALA A 387 -2.07 -1.04 18.90
C ALA A 387 -2.05 -2.16 17.84
N SER A 388 -3.18 -2.41 17.17
CA SER A 388 -3.29 -3.44 16.13
C SER A 388 -2.26 -3.24 15.02
N GLU A 389 -1.73 -4.32 14.45
CA GLU A 389 -0.84 -4.29 13.30
C GLU A 389 -1.54 -3.92 11.99
N LEU A 390 -2.82 -4.31 11.84
CA LEU A 390 -3.53 -4.31 10.57
C LEU A 390 -3.61 -2.93 9.91
N PRO A 391 -3.93 -1.83 10.63
CA PRO A 391 -4.06 -0.51 10.02
C PRO A 391 -2.72 0.25 9.90
N LEU A 392 -1.60 -0.36 10.32
CA LEU A 392 -0.29 0.24 10.19
C LEU A 392 0.27 0.00 8.79
N ILE A 393 0.73 1.08 8.17
CA ILE A 393 1.27 1.10 6.81
C ILE A 393 2.64 1.78 6.84
N LEU A 394 3.70 1.08 6.41
CA LEU A 394 4.94 1.75 6.00
C LEU A 394 4.68 2.46 4.67
N ARG A 395 4.56 3.78 4.69
CA ARG A 395 4.09 4.57 3.54
C ARG A 395 5.21 4.91 2.58
N SER A 396 6.34 5.39 3.09
CA SER A 396 7.48 5.78 2.27
C SER A 396 8.81 5.65 3.02
N CYS A 397 9.87 5.52 2.22
CA CYS A 397 11.27 5.57 2.66
C CYS A 397 11.97 6.59 1.75
N GLU A 398 12.67 7.56 2.35
CA GLU A 398 13.31 8.67 1.64
C GLU A 398 14.81 8.44 1.44
N PHE A 399 15.32 8.86 0.29
CA PHE A 399 16.71 8.72 -0.15
C PHE A 399 17.11 9.96 -0.96
N GLU A 400 18.38 10.38 -0.91
CA GLU A 400 18.85 11.64 -1.50
C GLU A 400 18.80 11.66 -3.03
N SER A 401 19.12 10.54 -3.69
CA SER A 401 19.34 10.50 -5.14
C SER A 401 18.73 9.28 -5.84
N ILE A 402 17.59 8.78 -5.33
CA ILE A 402 16.89 7.62 -5.93
C ILE A 402 15.63 8.06 -6.66
N ASN A 403 15.58 7.77 -7.95
CA ASN A 403 14.41 7.97 -8.78
C ASN A 403 13.84 6.63 -9.23
N PHE A 404 12.71 6.23 -8.65
CA PHE A 404 12.06 4.98 -8.99
C PHE A 404 11.37 5.05 -10.36
N ILE A 405 11.85 4.20 -11.27
CA ILE A 405 11.39 4.01 -12.63
C ILE A 405 10.27 2.96 -12.64
N CYS A 406 9.21 3.25 -13.39
CA CYS A 406 8.12 2.33 -13.67
C CYS A 406 7.64 2.61 -15.10
N SER A 407 7.63 1.60 -15.96
CA SER A 407 7.18 1.75 -17.35
C SER A 407 5.69 2.10 -17.40
N SER A 408 5.23 2.70 -18.51
CA SER A 408 3.82 3.03 -18.72
C SER A 408 2.93 1.79 -18.63
N ASP A 409 3.35 0.68 -19.23
CA ASP A 409 2.64 -0.60 -19.19
C ASP A 409 2.59 -1.20 -17.79
N ALA A 410 3.72 -1.19 -17.06
CA ALA A 410 3.75 -1.61 -15.66
C ALA A 410 2.81 -0.77 -14.79
N ARG A 411 2.84 0.55 -14.95
CA ARG A 411 1.99 1.49 -14.21
C ARG A 411 0.51 1.24 -14.49
N ARG A 412 0.14 1.01 -15.76
CA ARG A 412 -1.24 0.68 -16.15
C ARG A 412 -1.71 -0.62 -15.49
N GLN A 413 -0.91 -1.70 -15.58
CA GLN A 413 -1.25 -2.99 -14.95
C GLN A 413 -1.36 -2.90 -13.43
N LEU A 414 -0.48 -2.12 -12.79
CA LEU A 414 -0.55 -1.87 -11.34
C LEU A 414 -1.83 -1.12 -10.95
N HIS A 415 -2.21 -0.11 -11.73
CA HIS A 415 -3.43 0.66 -11.50
C HIS A 415 -4.68 -0.23 -11.65
N GLU A 416 -4.76 -1.01 -12.72
CA GLU A 416 -5.84 -1.98 -12.94
C GLU A 416 -5.90 -3.01 -11.80
N HIS A 417 -4.75 -3.54 -11.38
CA HIS A 417 -4.67 -4.49 -10.28
C HIS A 417 -5.20 -3.91 -8.97
N LEU A 418 -4.74 -2.71 -8.58
CA LEU A 418 -5.21 -2.06 -7.34
C LEU A 418 -6.70 -1.70 -7.39
N ASN A 419 -7.20 -1.26 -8.55
CA ASN A 419 -8.64 -1.02 -8.74
C ASN A 419 -9.44 -2.32 -8.58
N ASN A 420 -8.95 -3.44 -9.11
CA ASN A 420 -9.60 -4.74 -8.97
C ASN A 420 -9.59 -5.23 -7.52
N GLU A 421 -8.48 -5.07 -6.80
CA GLU A 421 -8.43 -5.39 -5.36
C GLU A 421 -9.41 -4.51 -4.58
N GLN A 422 -9.44 -3.20 -4.84
CA GLN A 422 -10.40 -2.30 -4.20
C GLN A 422 -11.85 -2.72 -4.47
N ARG A 423 -12.20 -3.04 -5.73
CA ARG A 423 -13.54 -3.55 -6.09
C ARG A 423 -13.89 -4.83 -5.34
N SER A 424 -12.94 -5.76 -5.21
CA SER A 424 -13.12 -7.01 -4.45
C SER A 424 -13.43 -6.74 -2.98
N TYR A 425 -12.72 -5.79 -2.35
CA TYR A 425 -13.01 -5.39 -0.97
C TYR A 425 -14.37 -4.69 -0.81
N LEU A 426 -14.76 -3.85 -1.77
CA LEU A 426 -16.09 -3.23 -1.77
C LEU A 426 -17.20 -4.27 -1.95
N LEU A 427 -17.02 -5.26 -2.81
CA LEU A 427 -17.96 -6.37 -2.96
C LEU A 427 -18.09 -7.18 -1.66
N ARG A 428 -16.96 -7.45 -0.98
CA ARG A 428 -16.99 -8.12 0.34
C ARG A 428 -17.72 -7.29 1.38
N ALA A 429 -17.55 -5.96 1.38
CA ALA A 429 -18.30 -5.07 2.26
C ALA A 429 -19.81 -5.16 1.97
N ALA A 430 -20.22 -5.13 0.69
CA ALA A 430 -21.62 -5.28 0.30
C ALA A 430 -22.22 -6.64 0.72
N ILE A 431 -21.47 -7.74 0.64
CA ILE A 431 -21.91 -9.06 1.13
C ILE A 431 -22.14 -9.02 2.66
N ILE A 432 -21.29 -8.31 3.40
CA ILE A 432 -21.46 -8.13 4.85
C ILE A 432 -22.70 -7.29 5.13
N GLU A 433 -22.98 -6.27 4.33
CA GLU A 433 -24.20 -5.45 4.43
C GLU A 433 -25.47 -6.30 4.23
N GLU A 434 -25.50 -7.17 3.22
CA GLU A 434 -26.60 -8.13 3.02
C GLU A 434 -26.77 -9.07 4.23
N ALA A 435 -25.66 -9.58 4.77
CA ALA A 435 -25.71 -10.43 5.97
C ALA A 435 -26.26 -9.67 7.20
N MET A 436 -25.94 -8.38 7.35
CA MET A 436 -26.47 -7.54 8.42
C MET A 436 -27.96 -7.25 8.25
N ALA A 437 -28.43 -7.05 7.01
CA ALA A 437 -29.85 -6.80 6.74
C ALA A 437 -30.74 -7.96 7.18
N ILE A 438 -30.28 -9.21 7.00
CA ILE A 438 -30.98 -10.42 7.48
C ILE A 438 -31.14 -10.37 9.00
N LEU A 439 -30.07 -10.03 9.73
CA LEU A 439 -30.12 -9.98 11.20
C LEU A 439 -31.04 -8.86 11.70
N GLN A 440 -31.09 -7.72 11.02
CA GLN A 440 -31.97 -6.62 11.38
C GLN A 440 -33.46 -6.96 11.14
N ALA A 441 -33.76 -7.73 10.08
CA ALA A 441 -35.12 -8.21 9.83
C ALA A 441 -35.61 -9.18 10.92
N SER A 442 -34.72 -9.97 11.51
CA SER A 442 -35.05 -10.92 12.60
C SER A 442 -35.30 -10.26 13.95
N VAL A 443 -34.80 -9.04 14.20
CA VAL A 443 -34.94 -8.32 15.49
C VAL A 443 -36.33 -7.68 15.65
N VAL A 444 -37.12 -7.54 14.57
CA VAL A 444 -38.47 -6.96 14.64
C VAL A 444 -39.46 -7.91 15.36
N GLU A 445 -39.13 -9.19 15.56
CA GLU A 445 -40.01 -10.15 16.26
C GLU A 445 -39.66 -10.39 17.75
N GLU A 446 -38.51 -9.92 18.26
CA GLU A 446 -38.10 -10.16 19.66
C GLU A 446 -37.76 -8.85 20.38
N SER A 447 -38.78 -8.07 20.73
CA SER A 447 -38.66 -6.98 21.71
C SER A 447 -38.98 -7.47 23.13
N SER A 448 -38.02 -8.11 23.80
CA SER A 448 -37.87 -8.01 25.26
C SER A 448 -36.63 -8.77 25.75
N THR A 449 -35.59 -8.05 26.16
CA THR A 449 -34.95 -8.12 27.50
C THR A 449 -33.57 -7.46 27.44
N GLU A 450 -33.41 -6.43 28.25
CA GLU A 450 -32.14 -5.72 28.47
C GLU A 450 -31.12 -6.65 29.13
N ASN A 451 -29.86 -6.59 28.69
CA ASN A 451 -28.75 -7.22 29.38
C ASN A 451 -27.60 -6.22 29.56
N HIS A 452 -27.51 -5.67 30.77
CA HIS A 452 -26.41 -4.82 31.22
C HIS A 452 -25.09 -5.61 31.29
N LYS A 453 -24.21 -5.41 30.31
CA LYS A 453 -22.81 -5.85 30.40
C LYS A 453 -22.02 -4.91 31.32
N LYS A 454 -21.59 -5.43 32.48
CA LYS A 454 -20.60 -4.79 33.37
C LYS A 454 -19.32 -4.47 32.60
N LYS A 455 -19.00 -3.19 32.44
CA LYS A 455 -17.68 -2.71 31.99
C LYS A 455 -16.63 -3.15 33.02
N LYS A 456 -15.61 -3.90 32.58
CA LYS A 456 -14.41 -4.14 33.40
C LYS A 456 -13.73 -2.80 33.63
N GLY A 457 -13.55 -2.43 34.90
CA GLY A 457 -12.91 -1.17 35.30
C GLY A 457 -11.51 -1.07 34.70
N HIS A 458 -11.25 0.05 34.02
CA HIS A 458 -9.91 0.37 33.53
C HIS A 458 -8.99 0.64 34.73
N ILE A 459 -7.84 -0.04 34.78
CA ILE A 459 -6.79 0.21 35.79
C ILE A 459 -5.75 1.13 35.14
N SER A 460 -5.43 2.27 35.75
CA SER A 460 -4.42 3.22 35.25
C SER A 460 -3.06 2.52 35.04
N LEU A 461 -2.33 2.90 33.98
CA LEU A 461 -1.06 2.26 33.58
C LEU A 461 -0.01 2.25 34.70
N ASN A 462 0.03 3.32 35.50
CA ASN A 462 0.97 3.47 36.62
C ASN A 462 0.71 2.49 37.78
N LEU A 463 -0.50 1.90 37.81
CA LEU A 463 -0.94 0.94 38.83
C LEU A 463 -0.89 -0.51 38.34
N ARG A 464 -0.45 -0.75 37.09
CA ARG A 464 -0.34 -2.09 36.52
C ARG A 464 1.00 -2.73 36.86
N PRO A 465 1.08 -4.06 36.94
CA PRO A 465 2.35 -4.77 37.06
C PRO A 465 3.31 -4.35 35.95
N THR A 466 4.58 -4.09 36.27
CA THR A 466 5.61 -3.72 35.29
C THR A 466 6.38 -4.96 34.83
N GLU A 467 6.85 -4.97 33.58
CA GLU A 467 7.89 -5.92 33.15
C GLU A 467 9.20 -5.70 33.94
N PRO A 468 10.10 -6.69 34.00
CA PRO A 468 11.45 -6.52 34.54
C PRO A 468 12.26 -5.46 33.77
N SER A 469 13.09 -4.70 34.50
CA SER A 469 13.93 -3.62 33.97
C SER A 469 15.00 -4.12 32.98
N TYR A 470 15.64 -3.18 32.27
CA TYR A 470 16.76 -3.50 31.39
C TYR A 470 17.90 -4.16 32.16
N GLU A 471 18.26 -3.61 33.33
CA GLU A 471 19.31 -4.11 34.22
C GLU A 471 18.97 -5.50 34.75
N GLU A 472 17.71 -5.73 35.17
CA GLU A 472 17.24 -7.03 35.67
C GLU A 472 17.30 -8.12 34.59
N ARG A 473 16.92 -7.80 33.34
CA ARG A 473 17.04 -8.74 32.22
C ARG A 473 18.49 -9.04 31.88
N ARG A 474 19.36 -8.02 31.89
CA ARG A 474 20.79 -8.17 31.63
C ARG A 474 21.48 -9.00 32.71
N ALA A 475 21.14 -8.79 33.98
CA ALA A 475 21.64 -9.57 35.11
C ALA A 475 21.19 -11.04 35.01
N LYS A 476 19.93 -11.29 34.63
CA LYS A 476 19.39 -12.65 34.44
C LYS A 476 20.10 -13.40 33.29
N TRP A 477 20.52 -12.69 32.24
CA TRP A 477 21.32 -13.23 31.16
C TRP A 477 22.78 -13.48 31.57
N ALA A 478 23.40 -12.57 32.30
CA ALA A 478 24.75 -12.76 32.85
C ALA A 478 24.80 -13.97 33.81
N ALA A 479 23.78 -14.14 34.66
CA ALA A 479 23.64 -15.31 35.54
C ALA A 479 23.42 -16.62 34.77
N LYS A 480 22.65 -16.60 33.67
CA LYS A 480 22.49 -17.76 32.77
C LYS A 480 23.77 -18.09 31.99
N GLY A 481 24.60 -17.10 31.68
CA GLY A 481 25.91 -17.29 31.06
C GLY A 481 26.93 -17.90 32.01
N ALA A 482 26.97 -17.44 33.27
CA ALA A 482 27.86 -17.98 34.31
C ALA A 482 27.54 -19.44 34.66
N SER A 483 26.26 -19.82 34.72
CA SER A 483 25.84 -21.21 34.96
C SER A 483 26.21 -22.19 33.83
N LYS A 484 26.57 -21.69 32.64
CA LYS A 484 27.06 -22.52 31.52
C LYS A 484 28.58 -22.72 31.52
N MET A 485 29.34 -21.91 32.26
CA MET A 485 30.80 -22.05 32.39
C MET A 485 31.24 -22.79 33.66
N SER A 486 30.32 -23.04 34.61
CA SER A 486 30.59 -23.83 35.82
C SER A 486 30.16 -25.30 35.70
N GLY A 487 29.85 -25.76 34.48
CA GLY A 487 29.32 -27.10 34.19
C GLY A 487 30.00 -27.74 32.99
N SER A 488 31.32 -27.58 32.88
CA SER A 488 32.21 -28.25 31.92
C SER A 488 33.44 -28.74 32.63
#